data_AF-A0A1Y2QMB9-F1
#
_entry.id   AF-A0A1Y2QMB9-F1
#
_cell.length_a   1.000
_cell.length_b   1.000
_cell.length_c   1.000
_cell.angle_alpha   90.00
_cell.angle_beta   90.00
_cell.angle_gamma   90.00
#
_symmetry.space_group_name_H-M   'P 1'
#
loop_
_entity.id
_entity.type
_entity.pdbx_description
1 polymer ?
#
loop_
_entity_poly.entity_id
_entity_poly.type
_entity_poly.pdbx_seq_one_letter_code
_entity_poly.pdbx_strand_id
1 'polypeptide(L)'
;MGGVIGAISGKFVIAATGLLVSASIEGHRLQARIDPRSEASIVSERIADQVDKGSAPHDAGSLLRRGRPMTIAMSGGTFPVDALAVAPSRVEAGSDFRIGRDILEGHVFDLDFRSRQIRMVLPYEYARATRRLIAVDLTAGPDGSWSFPAGVNGKPVSATLRLSDPRGATIGLPSLANGGAPLAIAVGAAALSVSDVVHEASADARAPLALGLGAFDGRRVILDLPHRLLWIDPRGTGKQRAVPAARE
;
A
#
# COMPACT_ATOMS: atom_id res chain seq x y z
N MET A 1 -9.09 -31.37 10.37
CA MET A 1 -7.63 -31.11 10.41
C MET A 1 -7.42 -29.61 10.62
N GLY A 2 -7.14 -29.19 11.85
CA GLY A 2 -6.88 -27.78 12.19
C GLY A 2 -5.41 -27.47 11.95
N GLY A 3 -5.10 -26.75 10.89
CA GLY A 3 -3.75 -26.23 10.65
C GLY A 3 -3.44 -25.14 11.66
N VAL A 4 -2.29 -25.27 12.32
CA VAL A 4 -1.74 -24.23 13.20
C VAL A 4 -1.46 -23.00 12.33
N ILE A 5 -2.33 -21.98 12.41
CA ILE A 5 -2.05 -20.66 11.84
C ILE A 5 -1.02 -20.03 12.79
N GLY A 6 0.27 -20.21 12.48
CA GLY A 6 1.31 -19.47 13.17
C GLY A 6 1.04 -17.98 13.00
N ALA A 7 0.85 -17.26 14.10
CA ALA A 7 0.57 -15.83 14.06
C ALA A 7 1.66 -15.12 13.22
N ILE A 8 1.23 -14.45 12.15
CA ILE A 8 2.09 -13.59 11.33
C ILE A 8 1.97 -12.19 11.88
N SER A 9 3.13 -11.57 12.15
CA SER A 9 3.16 -10.19 12.61
C SER A 9 2.48 -9.28 11.58
N GLY A 10 1.50 -8.48 12.00
CA GLY A 10 0.93 -7.44 11.16
C GLY A 10 1.81 -6.22 10.98
N LYS A 11 3.04 -6.21 11.50
CA LYS A 11 3.89 -5.03 11.38
C LYS A 11 4.40 -4.82 9.96
N PHE A 12 4.40 -3.57 9.52
CA PHE A 12 5.05 -3.15 8.29
C PHE A 12 6.17 -2.13 8.53
N VAL A 13 7.05 -2.02 7.55
CA VAL A 13 8.10 -0.99 7.48
C VAL A 13 7.95 -0.25 6.15
N ILE A 14 7.98 1.07 6.18
CA ILE A 14 8.14 1.89 4.98
C ILE A 14 9.64 2.00 4.72
N ALA A 15 10.13 1.30 3.71
CA ALA A 15 11.52 1.35 3.27
C ALA A 15 11.67 2.26 2.05
N ALA A 16 12.90 2.62 1.69
CA ALA A 16 13.17 3.39 0.46
C ALA A 16 12.58 2.74 -0.81
N THR A 17 12.42 1.42 -0.79
CA THR A 17 11.92 0.60 -1.89
C THR A 17 10.42 0.29 -1.83
N GLY A 18 9.70 0.85 -0.84
CA GLY A 18 8.25 0.69 -0.68
C GLY A 18 7.84 0.06 0.66
N LEU A 19 6.65 -0.53 0.70
CA LEU A 19 6.07 -1.15 1.90
C LEU A 19 6.54 -2.60 2.06
N LEU A 20 7.26 -2.89 3.15
CA LEU A 20 7.68 -4.24 3.52
C LEU A 20 6.80 -4.79 4.64
N VAL A 21 6.33 -6.03 4.47
CA VAL A 21 5.37 -6.69 5.35
C VAL A 21 5.82 -8.12 5.65
N SER A 22 5.39 -8.66 6.79
CA SER A 22 5.59 -10.09 7.07
C SER A 22 4.51 -10.93 6.40
N ALA A 23 4.90 -12.04 5.79
CA ALA A 23 3.99 -13.02 5.21
C ALA A 23 4.54 -14.44 5.42
N SER A 24 3.79 -15.44 4.99
CA SER A 24 4.31 -16.80 4.81
C SER A 24 3.69 -17.49 3.63
N ILE A 25 4.43 -18.37 2.98
CA ILE A 25 3.94 -19.28 1.94
C ILE A 25 4.09 -20.70 2.45
N GLU A 26 3.00 -21.47 2.51
CA GLU A 26 2.99 -22.84 3.05
C GLU A 26 3.62 -22.94 4.47
N GLY A 27 3.47 -21.89 5.27
CA GLY A 27 4.04 -21.80 6.63
C GLY A 27 5.50 -21.31 6.69
N HIS A 28 6.18 -21.13 5.55
CA HIS A 28 7.52 -20.54 5.48
C HIS A 28 7.44 -19.03 5.62
N ARG A 29 7.85 -18.51 6.78
CA ARG A 29 7.89 -17.06 7.06
C ARG A 29 8.89 -16.37 6.14
N LEU A 30 8.48 -15.22 5.64
CA LEU A 30 9.27 -14.42 4.72
C LEU A 30 8.90 -12.93 4.80
N GLN A 31 9.74 -12.10 4.21
CA GLN A 31 9.45 -10.68 4.03
C GLN A 31 8.91 -10.44 2.63
N ALA A 32 7.73 -9.82 2.56
CA ALA A 32 7.06 -9.48 1.33
C ALA A 32 7.12 -7.97 1.07
N ARG A 33 7.33 -7.58 -0.18
CA ARG A 33 7.23 -6.18 -0.62
C ARG A 33 5.97 -5.97 -1.42
N ILE A 34 5.23 -4.90 -1.12
CA ILE A 34 4.13 -4.45 -1.96
C ILE A 34 4.71 -3.71 -3.18
N ASP A 35 4.47 -4.23 -4.38
CA ASP A 35 4.90 -3.62 -5.64
C ASP A 35 3.71 -3.50 -6.61
N PRO A 36 2.97 -2.39 -6.56
CA PRO A 36 1.82 -2.19 -7.43
C PRO A 36 2.19 -2.00 -8.92
N ARG A 37 3.48 -1.82 -9.23
CA ARG A 37 3.95 -1.68 -10.62
C ARG A 37 4.07 -3.03 -11.32
N SER A 38 4.22 -4.10 -10.55
CA SER A 38 4.34 -5.46 -11.06
C SER A 38 2.95 -6.05 -11.27
N GLU A 39 2.67 -6.57 -12.47
CA GLU A 39 1.39 -7.24 -12.73
C GLU A 39 1.26 -8.55 -11.95
N ALA A 40 2.34 -9.33 -11.91
CA ALA A 40 2.40 -10.61 -11.24
C ALA A 40 3.20 -10.54 -9.94
N SER A 41 2.79 -11.36 -8.98
CA SER A 41 3.54 -11.64 -7.76
C SER A 41 4.64 -12.65 -8.04
N ILE A 42 5.82 -12.42 -7.47
CA ILE A 42 6.98 -13.28 -7.67
C ILE A 42 7.64 -13.65 -6.35
N VAL A 43 8.23 -14.84 -6.31
CA VAL A 43 8.94 -15.37 -5.15
C VAL A 43 10.40 -15.63 -5.48
N SER A 44 11.28 -15.49 -4.50
CA SER A 44 12.70 -15.85 -4.67
C SER A 44 12.88 -17.37 -4.87
N GLU A 45 13.89 -17.75 -5.63
CA GLU A 45 14.32 -19.16 -5.81
C GLU A 45 14.47 -19.86 -4.46
N ARG A 46 15.12 -19.18 -3.50
CA ARG A 46 15.31 -19.68 -2.13
C ARG A 46 14.01 -20.10 -1.45
N ILE A 47 12.95 -19.30 -1.58
CA ILE A 47 11.64 -19.66 -0.99
C ILE A 47 10.95 -20.73 -1.82
N ALA A 48 11.06 -20.68 -3.16
CA ALA A 48 10.50 -21.72 -4.02
C ALA A 48 11.04 -23.12 -3.66
N ASP A 49 12.36 -23.25 -3.52
CA ASP A 49 13.03 -24.49 -3.11
C ASP A 49 12.69 -24.91 -1.67
N GLN A 50 12.45 -23.95 -0.79
CA GLN A 50 12.02 -24.24 0.59
C GLN A 50 10.58 -24.74 0.67
N VAL A 51 9.70 -24.23 -0.19
CA VAL A 51 8.28 -24.60 -0.24
C VAL A 51 8.10 -25.96 -0.92
N ASP A 52 8.83 -26.22 -2.01
CA ASP A 52 8.76 -27.47 -2.77
C ASP A 52 9.96 -28.38 -2.50
N LYS A 53 10.26 -28.58 -1.21
CA LYS A 53 11.31 -29.49 -0.76
C LYS A 53 11.10 -30.89 -1.35
N GLY A 54 12.07 -31.35 -2.13
CA GLY A 54 12.07 -32.68 -2.74
C GLY A 54 12.03 -32.67 -4.26
N SER A 55 11.77 -31.52 -4.88
CA SER A 55 11.89 -31.31 -6.32
C SER A 55 13.30 -30.87 -6.73
N ALA A 56 13.56 -30.86 -8.04
CA ALA A 56 14.74 -30.20 -8.59
C ALA A 56 14.72 -28.69 -8.22
N PRO A 57 15.89 -28.05 -8.02
CA PRO A 57 15.97 -26.62 -7.77
C PRO A 57 15.22 -25.82 -8.84
N HIS A 58 14.54 -24.74 -8.42
CA HIS A 58 13.81 -23.88 -9.33
C HIS A 58 14.76 -22.90 -10.01
N ASP A 59 14.71 -22.87 -11.34
CA ASP A 59 15.45 -21.87 -12.13
C ASP A 59 14.74 -20.50 -12.12
N ALA A 60 15.51 -19.44 -12.28
CA ALA A 60 15.02 -18.10 -12.54
C ALA A 60 13.97 -18.07 -13.69
N GLY A 61 12.82 -17.45 -13.45
CA GLY A 61 11.73 -17.35 -14.43
C GLY A 61 10.85 -18.61 -14.56
N SER A 62 11.13 -19.65 -13.78
CA SER A 62 10.24 -20.82 -13.67
C SER A 62 8.97 -20.52 -12.88
N LEU A 63 8.09 -21.52 -12.74
CA LEU A 63 6.86 -21.45 -11.95
C LEU A 63 6.96 -22.38 -10.75
N LEU A 64 6.80 -21.83 -9.55
CA LEU A 64 6.51 -22.59 -8.34
C LEU A 64 5.04 -23.00 -8.37
N ARG A 65 4.76 -24.29 -8.47
CA ARG A 65 3.41 -24.86 -8.44
C ARG A 65 3.42 -26.18 -7.70
N ARG A 66 2.30 -26.54 -7.09
CA ARG A 66 2.11 -27.84 -6.43
C ARG A 66 0.89 -28.54 -7.02
N GLY A 67 0.72 -29.84 -6.72
CA GLY A 67 -0.49 -30.59 -7.09
C GLY A 67 -1.78 -30.12 -6.37
N ARG A 68 -1.69 -29.06 -5.55
CA ARG A 68 -2.78 -28.40 -4.83
C ARG A 68 -2.49 -26.89 -4.75
N PRO A 69 -3.50 -26.04 -4.56
CA PRO A 69 -3.27 -24.62 -4.29
C PRO A 69 -2.38 -24.42 -3.07
N MET A 70 -1.40 -23.53 -3.18
CA MET A 70 -0.54 -23.11 -2.10
C MET A 70 -1.23 -22.05 -1.26
N THR A 71 -0.96 -22.02 0.04
CA THR A 71 -1.52 -21.03 0.96
C THR A 71 -0.54 -19.90 1.19
N ILE A 72 -0.94 -18.68 0.85
CA ILE A 72 -0.29 -17.46 1.32
C ILE A 72 -1.02 -16.98 2.56
N ALA A 73 -0.26 -16.68 3.60
CA ALA A 73 -0.79 -16.10 4.83
C ALA A 73 -0.15 -14.73 5.06
N MET A 74 -1.00 -13.79 5.46
CA MET A 74 -0.63 -12.45 5.91
C MET A 74 -1.37 -12.17 7.22
N SER A 75 -1.03 -11.10 7.90
CA SER A 75 -1.80 -10.67 9.07
C SER A 75 -3.28 -10.51 8.71
N GLY A 76 -4.15 -11.10 9.53
CA GLY A 76 -5.61 -11.04 9.36
C GLY A 76 -6.21 -12.04 8.36
N GLY A 77 -5.44 -12.82 7.60
CA GLY A 77 -6.04 -13.76 6.65
C GLY A 77 -5.07 -14.65 5.87
N THR A 78 -5.67 -15.62 5.18
CA THR A 78 -4.96 -16.52 4.25
C THR A 78 -5.74 -16.61 2.95
N PHE A 79 -5.03 -16.82 1.84
CA PHE A 79 -5.65 -17.01 0.53
C PHE A 79 -4.86 -18.04 -0.28
N PRO A 80 -5.56 -18.81 -1.14
CA PRO A 80 -4.92 -19.78 -2.01
C PRO A 80 -4.27 -19.11 -3.22
N VAL A 81 -3.21 -19.71 -3.73
CA VAL A 81 -2.59 -19.37 -5.01
C VAL A 81 -2.19 -20.66 -5.73
N ASP A 82 -2.54 -20.78 -7.01
CA ASP A 82 -2.28 -22.02 -7.77
C ASP A 82 -0.81 -22.14 -8.19
N ALA A 83 -0.20 -21.01 -8.56
CA ALA A 83 1.21 -20.92 -8.93
C ALA A 83 1.78 -19.54 -8.62
N LEU A 84 3.08 -19.47 -8.37
CA LEU A 84 3.84 -18.23 -8.25
C LEU A 84 5.01 -18.25 -9.22
N ALA A 85 5.25 -17.16 -9.90
CA ALA A 85 6.45 -17.03 -10.71
C ALA A 85 7.69 -16.91 -9.82
N VAL A 86 8.74 -17.66 -10.19
CA VAL A 86 10.05 -17.56 -9.55
C VAL A 86 10.79 -16.40 -10.18
N ALA A 87 11.33 -15.52 -9.35
CA ALA A 87 11.96 -14.28 -9.78
C ALA A 87 13.04 -14.55 -10.86
N PRO A 88 13.03 -13.83 -12.00
CA PRO A 88 14.01 -14.03 -13.08
C PRO A 88 15.41 -13.51 -12.72
N SER A 89 15.52 -12.82 -11.60
CA SER A 89 16.76 -12.33 -11.01
C SER A 89 16.57 -12.25 -9.50
N ARG A 90 17.66 -12.06 -8.74
CA ARG A 90 17.54 -11.87 -7.30
C ARG A 90 16.53 -10.77 -7.00
N VAL A 91 15.51 -11.13 -6.25
CA VAL A 91 14.60 -10.16 -5.65
C VAL A 91 15.46 -9.16 -4.85
N GLU A 92 15.11 -7.87 -4.91
CA GLU A 92 15.84 -6.80 -4.23
C GLU A 92 16.19 -7.17 -2.79
N ALA A 93 17.38 -6.75 -2.34
CA ALA A 93 17.89 -7.06 -1.01
C ALA A 93 16.85 -6.72 0.08
N GLY A 94 16.47 -7.72 0.88
CA GLY A 94 15.49 -7.56 1.96
C GLY A 94 14.04 -7.89 1.61
N SER A 95 13.75 -8.47 0.44
CA SER A 95 12.45 -9.10 0.18
C SER A 95 12.61 -10.44 -0.51
N ASP A 96 11.88 -11.45 -0.02
CA ASP A 96 11.87 -12.80 -0.61
C ASP A 96 10.63 -13.05 -1.46
N PHE A 97 9.64 -12.18 -1.32
CA PHE A 97 8.36 -12.22 -2.02
C PHE A 97 7.97 -10.80 -2.43
N ARG A 98 7.44 -10.66 -3.64
CA ARG A 98 6.94 -9.40 -4.16
C ARG A 98 5.47 -9.60 -4.52
N ILE A 99 4.63 -8.77 -3.92
CA ILE A 99 3.17 -8.79 -4.10
C ILE A 99 2.83 -7.77 -5.19
N GLY A 100 2.42 -8.30 -6.35
CA GLY A 100 1.98 -7.55 -7.53
C GLY A 100 0.47 -7.27 -7.53
N ARG A 101 -0.01 -6.71 -8.66
CA ARG A 101 -1.41 -6.36 -8.89
C ARG A 101 -2.33 -7.57 -8.84
N ASP A 102 -1.89 -8.73 -9.33
CA ASP A 102 -2.62 -9.99 -9.25
C ASP A 102 -3.16 -10.32 -7.85
N ILE A 103 -2.35 -10.09 -6.81
CA ILE A 103 -2.77 -10.28 -5.41
C ILE A 103 -3.42 -9.01 -4.87
N LEU A 104 -2.85 -7.84 -5.16
CA LEU A 104 -3.33 -6.57 -4.63
C LEU A 104 -4.78 -6.25 -5.05
N GLU A 105 -5.14 -6.54 -6.30
CA GLU A 105 -6.48 -6.33 -6.86
C GLU A 105 -7.46 -7.46 -6.50
N GLY A 106 -6.97 -8.56 -5.92
CA GLY A 106 -7.80 -9.65 -5.40
C GLY A 106 -8.21 -9.48 -3.94
N HIS A 107 -7.60 -8.56 -3.19
CA HIS A 107 -7.76 -8.47 -1.74
C HIS A 107 -7.87 -7.03 -1.22
N VAL A 108 -8.50 -6.90 -0.06
CA VAL A 108 -8.66 -5.62 0.65
C VAL A 108 -7.67 -5.56 1.81
N PHE A 109 -6.91 -4.48 1.90
CA PHE A 109 -5.87 -4.29 2.93
C PHE A 109 -6.18 -3.09 3.83
N ASP A 110 -6.16 -3.30 5.14
CA ASP A 110 -6.28 -2.25 6.15
C ASP A 110 -4.88 -1.90 6.66
N LEU A 111 -4.47 -0.66 6.42
CA LEU A 111 -3.19 -0.09 6.79
C LEU A 111 -3.41 0.96 7.87
N ASP A 112 -2.92 0.66 9.06
CA ASP A 112 -2.83 1.60 10.17
C ASP A 112 -1.39 2.11 10.29
N PHE A 113 -1.15 3.30 9.76
CA PHE A 113 0.16 3.98 9.81
C PHE A 113 0.53 4.45 11.21
N ARG A 114 -0.44 4.63 12.11
CA ARG A 114 -0.17 4.98 13.50
C ARG A 114 0.47 3.82 14.25
N SER A 115 -0.10 2.64 14.12
CA SER A 115 0.42 1.43 14.77
C SER A 115 1.43 0.66 13.91
N ARG A 116 1.64 1.11 12.66
CA ARG A 116 2.42 0.44 11.60
C ARG A 116 1.95 -0.99 11.39
N GLN A 117 0.63 -1.16 11.30
CA GLN A 117 0.01 -2.46 11.09
C GLN A 117 -0.66 -2.55 9.73
N ILE A 118 -0.45 -3.67 9.05
CA ILE A 118 -1.18 -4.08 7.87
C ILE A 118 -1.92 -5.37 8.20
N ARG A 119 -3.12 -5.49 7.67
CA ARG A 119 -3.86 -6.75 7.67
C ARG A 119 -4.76 -6.86 6.45
N MET A 120 -5.05 -8.09 6.07
CA MET A 120 -6.15 -8.37 5.17
C MET A 120 -7.48 -8.09 5.87
N VAL A 121 -8.42 -7.49 5.15
CA VAL A 121 -9.81 -7.34 5.59
C VAL A 121 -10.59 -8.51 5.02
N LEU A 122 -11.16 -9.32 5.91
CA LEU A 122 -11.97 -10.46 5.48
C LEU A 122 -13.37 -10.00 5.07
N PRO A 123 -14.06 -10.70 4.14
CA PRO A 123 -15.36 -10.25 3.63
C PRO A 123 -16.39 -9.94 4.71
N TYR A 124 -16.46 -10.75 5.76
CA TYR A 124 -17.40 -10.54 6.89
C TYR A 124 -17.05 -9.35 7.78
N GLU A 125 -15.81 -8.84 7.71
CA GLU A 125 -15.37 -7.67 8.46
C GLU A 125 -15.56 -6.37 7.69
N TYR A 126 -15.71 -6.45 6.37
CA TYR A 126 -15.64 -5.31 5.46
C TYR A 126 -16.53 -4.14 5.89
N ALA A 127 -17.83 -4.41 6.11
CA ALA A 127 -18.79 -3.38 6.53
C ALA A 127 -18.45 -2.73 7.88
N ARG A 128 -17.81 -3.48 8.79
CA ARG A 128 -17.35 -2.94 10.08
C ARG A 128 -16.06 -2.14 9.90
N ALA A 129 -15.16 -2.60 9.05
CA ALA A 129 -13.86 -1.99 8.81
C ALA A 129 -13.99 -0.61 8.16
N THR A 130 -14.97 -0.42 7.27
CA THR A 130 -15.20 0.80 6.48
C THR A 130 -16.19 1.78 7.09
N ARG A 131 -17.01 1.38 8.09
CA ARG A 131 -18.14 2.15 8.66
C ARG A 131 -17.88 3.64 8.96
N ARG A 132 -16.65 4.01 9.35
CA ARG A 132 -16.29 5.37 9.77
C ARG A 132 -15.29 6.05 8.83
N LEU A 133 -15.01 5.43 7.71
CA LEU A 133 -14.05 5.91 6.73
C LEU A 133 -14.79 6.58 5.57
N ILE A 134 -14.08 7.45 4.87
CA ILE A 134 -14.59 8.11 3.67
C ILE A 134 -14.07 7.34 2.47
N ALA A 135 -14.98 6.91 1.59
CA ALA A 135 -14.63 6.27 0.33
C ALA A 135 -14.20 7.32 -0.70
N VAL A 136 -13.20 6.96 -1.49
CA VAL A 136 -12.69 7.76 -2.60
C VAL A 136 -12.50 6.84 -3.79
N ASP A 137 -13.09 7.20 -4.92
CA ASP A 137 -12.96 6.43 -6.15
C ASP A 137 -11.54 6.55 -6.72
N LEU A 138 -10.97 5.41 -7.06
CA LEU A 138 -9.65 5.28 -7.67
C LEU A 138 -9.80 4.95 -9.16
N THR A 139 -8.95 5.57 -9.97
CA THR A 139 -8.75 5.21 -11.37
C THR A 139 -7.33 4.70 -11.56
N ALA A 140 -7.18 3.44 -11.95
CA ALA A 140 -5.87 2.81 -12.13
C ALA A 140 -5.06 3.49 -13.25
N GLY A 141 -3.79 3.74 -12.96
CA GLY A 141 -2.79 4.26 -13.88
C GLY A 141 -1.92 3.15 -14.48
N PRO A 142 -1.21 3.44 -15.58
CA PRO A 142 -0.38 2.45 -16.29
C PRO A 142 0.87 2.02 -15.50
N ASP A 143 1.32 2.83 -14.55
CA ASP A 143 2.57 2.66 -13.78
C ASP A 143 2.34 2.11 -12.36
N GLY A 144 1.20 1.45 -12.13
CA GLY A 144 0.82 0.96 -10.80
C GLY A 144 0.43 2.08 -9.83
N SER A 145 0.19 3.29 -10.33
CA SER A 145 -0.41 4.37 -9.55
C SER A 145 -1.93 4.35 -9.64
N TRP A 146 -2.59 5.08 -8.75
CA TRP A 146 -4.03 5.31 -8.83
C TRP A 146 -4.33 6.79 -8.73
N SER A 147 -5.18 7.30 -9.61
CA SER A 147 -5.62 8.69 -9.57
C SER A 147 -6.98 8.84 -8.90
N PHE A 148 -7.22 9.96 -8.23
CA PHE A 148 -8.47 10.25 -7.54
C PHE A 148 -8.70 11.75 -7.39
N PRO A 149 -9.96 12.21 -7.26
CA PRO A 149 -10.26 13.62 -7.07
C PRO A 149 -9.82 14.11 -5.68
N ALA A 150 -9.13 15.24 -5.65
CA ALA A 150 -8.69 15.91 -4.43
C ALA A 150 -8.88 17.44 -4.55
N GLY A 151 -8.63 18.15 -3.46
CA GLY A 151 -8.60 19.61 -3.42
C GLY A 151 -7.34 20.12 -2.74
N VAL A 152 -6.71 21.14 -3.32
CA VAL A 152 -5.58 21.85 -2.71
C VAL A 152 -5.97 23.31 -2.58
N ASN A 153 -5.98 23.84 -1.34
CA ASN A 153 -6.40 25.22 -1.05
C ASN A 153 -7.76 25.58 -1.68
N GLY A 154 -8.72 24.66 -1.60
CA GLY A 154 -10.07 24.83 -2.15
C GLY A 154 -10.19 24.66 -3.67
N LYS A 155 -9.09 24.44 -4.40
CA LYS A 155 -9.12 24.17 -5.84
C LYS A 155 -9.13 22.67 -6.12
N PRO A 156 -10.05 22.16 -6.96
CA PRO A 156 -10.06 20.75 -7.33
C PRO A 156 -8.82 20.40 -8.16
N VAL A 157 -8.21 19.26 -7.86
CA VAL A 157 -7.04 18.71 -8.55
C VAL A 157 -7.18 17.19 -8.67
N SER A 158 -6.53 16.60 -9.67
CA SER A 158 -6.35 15.14 -9.73
C SER A 158 -5.10 14.79 -8.91
N ALA A 159 -5.27 13.96 -7.88
CA ALA A 159 -4.17 13.43 -7.08
C ALA A 159 -3.79 12.03 -7.56
N THR A 160 -2.53 11.66 -7.40
CA THR A 160 -2.01 10.33 -7.73
C THR A 160 -1.46 9.64 -6.50
N LEU A 161 -2.04 8.51 -6.09
CA LEU A 161 -1.53 7.59 -5.07
C LEU A 161 -0.41 6.72 -5.65
N ARG A 162 0.76 6.72 -4.99
CA ARG A 162 1.94 5.93 -5.36
C ARG A 162 2.36 5.06 -4.17
N LEU A 163 1.86 3.82 -4.09
CA LEU A 163 2.18 2.92 -2.96
C LEU A 163 3.64 2.46 -2.93
N SER A 164 4.39 2.61 -4.03
CA SER A 164 5.83 2.36 -4.09
C SER A 164 6.67 3.56 -3.65
N ASP A 165 6.08 4.74 -3.48
CA ASP A 165 6.78 5.94 -3.02
C ASP A 165 6.69 6.03 -1.49
N PRO A 166 7.80 5.93 -0.75
CA PRO A 166 7.77 6.04 0.70
C PRO A 166 7.56 7.47 1.20
N ARG A 167 7.70 8.47 0.33
CA ARG A 167 7.65 9.89 0.72
C ARG A 167 6.23 10.33 1.05
N GLY A 168 6.13 11.56 1.58
CA GLY A 168 4.88 12.22 1.92
C GLY A 168 4.07 12.62 0.68
N ALA A 169 4.06 13.91 0.36
CA ALA A 169 3.44 14.42 -0.85
C ALA A 169 4.45 15.13 -1.74
N THR A 170 4.27 15.03 -3.06
CA THR A 170 4.98 15.85 -4.05
C THR A 170 3.96 16.71 -4.80
N ILE A 171 4.24 18.01 -4.92
CA ILE A 171 3.36 18.97 -5.58
C ILE A 171 4.11 19.69 -6.72
N GLY A 172 3.54 19.64 -7.92
CA GLY A 172 4.09 20.26 -9.12
C GLY A 172 3.46 21.62 -9.46
N LEU A 173 2.78 22.25 -8.51
CA LEU A 173 2.11 23.54 -8.71
C LEU A 173 3.10 24.70 -8.47
N PRO A 174 3.17 25.69 -9.37
CA PRO A 174 4.09 26.82 -9.22
C PRO A 174 3.80 27.60 -7.94
N SER A 175 4.84 27.69 -7.09
CA SER A 175 4.96 28.52 -5.88
C SER A 175 3.69 28.69 -5.04
N LEU A 176 3.42 27.72 -4.16
CA LEU A 176 2.68 27.97 -2.92
C LEU A 176 3.66 28.49 -1.85
N ALA A 177 4.28 29.64 -2.09
CA ALA A 177 5.00 30.38 -1.05
C ALA A 177 3.96 31.08 -0.14
N ASN A 178 3.98 31.01 1.18
CA ASN A 178 5.13 31.06 2.08
C ASN A 178 4.94 30.21 3.34
N GLY A 179 6.06 29.66 3.82
CA GLY A 179 6.22 29.14 5.18
C GLY A 179 5.99 27.65 5.27
N GLY A 180 6.80 26.95 6.07
CA GLY A 180 6.72 25.51 6.34
C GLY A 180 5.45 25.08 7.10
N ALA A 181 4.30 25.63 6.73
CA ALA A 181 2.99 25.20 7.18
C ALA A 181 2.60 23.92 6.44
N PRO A 182 1.98 22.94 7.13
CA PRO A 182 1.51 21.71 6.50
C PRO A 182 0.54 21.99 5.35
N LEU A 183 0.68 21.26 4.25
CA LEU A 183 -0.28 21.34 3.13
C LEU A 183 -1.56 20.64 3.53
N ALA A 184 -2.69 21.35 3.41
CA ALA A 184 -4.02 20.78 3.56
C ALA A 184 -4.52 20.27 2.21
N ILE A 185 -4.70 18.95 2.11
CA ILE A 185 -5.22 18.27 0.93
C ILE A 185 -6.60 17.74 1.28
N ALA A 186 -7.63 18.27 0.64
CA ALA A 186 -8.98 17.74 0.75
C ALA A 186 -9.09 16.47 -0.10
N VAL A 187 -9.63 15.39 0.47
CA VAL A 187 -9.96 14.16 -0.24
C VAL A 187 -11.37 13.77 0.17
N GLY A 188 -12.35 13.98 -0.71
CA GLY A 188 -13.76 13.96 -0.34
C GLY A 188 -14.03 14.94 0.81
N ALA A 189 -14.62 14.44 1.91
CA ALA A 189 -14.83 15.21 3.13
C ALA A 189 -13.67 15.12 4.16
N ALA A 190 -12.59 14.39 3.86
CA ALA A 190 -11.39 14.35 4.71
C ALA A 190 -10.42 15.47 4.34
N ALA A 191 -9.70 16.00 5.32
CA ALA A 191 -8.51 16.82 5.11
C ALA A 191 -7.27 16.03 5.55
N LEU A 192 -6.34 15.79 4.63
CA LEU A 192 -4.99 15.31 4.90
C LEU A 192 -4.10 16.51 5.20
N SER A 193 -3.44 16.50 6.35
CA SER A 193 -2.42 17.50 6.69
C SER A 193 -1.07 16.81 6.51
N VAL A 194 -0.34 17.21 5.48
CA VAL A 194 0.94 16.61 5.12
C VAL A 194 2.05 17.57 5.53
N SER A 195 2.88 17.14 6.47
CA SER A 195 4.04 17.91 6.95
C SER A 195 5.26 17.77 6.03
N ASP A 196 5.40 16.62 5.36
CA ASP A 196 6.51 16.32 4.45
C ASP A 196 6.05 16.53 3.00
N VAL A 197 6.20 17.76 2.52
CA VAL A 197 5.83 18.16 1.16
C VAL A 197 7.10 18.50 0.38
N VAL A 198 7.36 17.77 -0.70
CA VAL A 198 8.40 18.10 -1.67
C VAL A 198 7.78 18.96 -2.77
N HIS A 199 8.26 20.18 -2.91
CA HIS A 199 7.89 21.07 -4.02
C HIS A 199 8.83 20.80 -5.20
N GLU A 200 8.30 20.33 -6.32
CA GLU A 200 9.07 20.15 -7.55
C GLU A 200 8.69 21.25 -8.56
N ALA A 201 9.68 21.99 -9.05
CA ALA A 201 9.48 23.04 -10.05
C ALA A 201 9.09 22.41 -11.40
N SER A 202 7.91 22.78 -11.89
CA SER A 202 7.27 22.18 -13.08
C SER A 202 7.95 22.59 -14.38
N ALA A 203 8.55 21.61 -15.06
CA ALA A 203 8.60 21.58 -16.53
C ALA A 203 7.86 20.35 -17.11
N ASP A 204 7.66 19.28 -16.33
CA ASP A 204 7.12 17.99 -16.81
C ASP A 204 5.99 17.39 -15.93
N ALA A 205 5.33 18.19 -15.07
CA ALA A 205 4.42 17.66 -14.05
C ALA A 205 3.12 17.06 -14.65
N ARG A 206 3.15 15.78 -15.01
CA ARG A 206 2.00 14.98 -15.46
C ARG A 206 0.91 14.78 -14.39
N ALA A 207 1.20 15.06 -13.12
CA ALA A 207 0.23 15.05 -12.02
C ALA A 207 0.46 16.25 -11.10
N PRO A 208 -0.57 17.09 -10.82
CA PRO A 208 -0.41 18.27 -9.98
C PRO A 208 -0.16 17.93 -8.50
N LEU A 209 -0.51 16.72 -8.06
CA LEU A 209 -0.31 16.22 -6.70
C LEU A 209 -0.05 14.70 -6.73
N ALA A 210 1.05 14.26 -6.12
CA ALA A 210 1.34 12.84 -5.86
C ALA A 210 1.43 12.57 -4.36
N LEU A 211 0.82 11.48 -3.89
CA LEU A 211 0.85 11.02 -2.51
C LEU A 211 1.57 9.67 -2.44
N GLY A 212 2.67 9.63 -1.70
CA GLY A 212 3.31 8.39 -1.28
C GLY A 212 2.73 7.89 0.05
N LEU A 213 3.31 6.82 0.57
CA LEU A 213 2.89 6.18 1.83
C LEU A 213 3.03 7.13 3.04
N GLY A 214 4.03 8.01 3.03
CA GLY A 214 4.25 8.99 4.11
C GLY A 214 3.12 10.01 4.26
N ALA A 215 2.31 10.26 3.22
CA ALA A 215 1.18 11.20 3.29
C ALA A 215 0.09 10.76 4.28
N PHE A 216 0.10 9.47 4.66
CA PHE A 216 -0.87 8.87 5.56
C PHE A 216 -0.34 8.66 6.97
N ASP A 217 0.79 9.27 7.35
CA ASP A 217 1.36 9.12 8.69
C ASP A 217 0.32 9.43 9.79
N GLY A 218 0.29 8.57 10.81
CA GLY A 218 -0.68 8.64 11.91
C GLY A 218 -2.14 8.32 11.55
N ARG A 219 -2.45 7.92 10.31
CA ARG A 219 -3.80 7.60 9.83
C ARG A 219 -4.02 6.11 9.61
N ARG A 220 -5.30 5.76 9.51
CA ARG A 220 -5.76 4.48 9.00
C ARG A 220 -6.34 4.67 7.61
N VAL A 221 -5.97 3.79 6.68
CA VAL A 221 -6.56 3.72 5.34
C VAL A 221 -6.87 2.28 4.99
N ILE A 222 -7.88 2.06 4.16
CA ILE A 222 -8.14 0.74 3.55
C ILE A 222 -7.93 0.88 2.05
N LEU A 223 -6.98 0.09 1.53
CA LEU A 223 -6.78 -0.11 0.10
C LEU A 223 -7.74 -1.19 -0.34
N ASP A 224 -8.77 -0.78 -1.06
CA ASP A 224 -9.83 -1.62 -1.57
C ASP A 224 -9.77 -1.61 -3.11
N LEU A 225 -8.66 -2.14 -3.61
CA LEU A 225 -8.36 -2.18 -5.04
C LEU A 225 -9.35 -3.04 -5.85
N PRO A 226 -9.91 -4.17 -5.33
CA PRO A 226 -10.97 -4.90 -6.03
C PRO A 226 -12.17 -4.03 -6.40
N HIS A 227 -12.55 -3.10 -5.51
CA HIS A 227 -13.67 -2.17 -5.76
C HIS A 227 -13.20 -0.79 -6.25
N ARG A 228 -11.89 -0.61 -6.48
CA ARG A 228 -11.28 0.67 -6.86
C ARG A 228 -11.59 1.79 -5.88
N LEU A 229 -11.48 1.50 -4.58
CA LEU A 229 -11.72 2.44 -3.51
C LEU A 229 -10.48 2.62 -2.64
N LEU A 230 -10.28 3.86 -2.20
CA LEU A 230 -9.44 4.19 -1.06
C LEU A 230 -10.35 4.68 0.07
N TRP A 231 -10.32 3.98 1.19
CA TRP A 231 -11.02 4.43 2.38
C TRP A 231 -10.06 5.18 3.29
N ILE A 232 -10.40 6.40 3.69
CA ILE A 232 -9.53 7.25 4.52
C ILE A 232 -10.23 7.53 5.84
N ASP A 233 -9.49 7.39 6.95
CA ASP A 233 -9.97 7.91 8.24
C ASP A 233 -9.90 9.44 8.23
N PRO A 234 -11.04 10.15 8.36
CA PRO A 234 -11.04 11.61 8.42
C PRO A 234 -10.30 12.14 9.66
N ARG A 235 -10.15 11.33 10.71
CA ARG A 235 -9.56 11.71 12.00
C ARG A 235 -8.06 11.40 12.01
N GLY A 236 -7.26 12.26 11.37
CA GLY A 236 -5.81 12.21 11.53
C GLY A 236 -5.36 12.63 12.94
N THR A 237 -4.21 12.15 13.41
CA THR A 237 -3.59 12.60 14.68
C THR A 237 -2.97 13.99 14.60
N GLY A 238 -3.11 14.70 13.48
CA GLY A 238 -2.68 16.08 13.40
C GLY A 238 -3.34 16.86 14.52
N LYS A 239 -2.57 17.28 15.51
CA LYS A 239 -2.99 18.32 16.44
C LYS A 239 -3.44 19.49 15.57
N GLN A 240 -4.75 19.62 15.36
CA GLN A 240 -5.33 20.89 14.98
C GLN A 240 -5.01 21.82 16.15
N ARG A 241 -3.87 22.53 16.08
CA ARG A 241 -3.73 23.77 16.83
C ARG A 241 -4.85 24.64 16.28
N ALA A 242 -5.91 24.78 17.06
CA ALA A 242 -6.95 25.75 16.81
C ALA A 242 -6.25 27.09 16.55
N VAL A 243 -6.36 27.61 15.33
CA VAL A 243 -6.03 29.00 15.06
C VAL A 243 -7.10 29.79 15.82
N PRO A 244 -6.73 30.59 16.84
CA PRO A 244 -7.72 31.41 17.52
C PRO A 244 -8.33 32.37 16.49
N ALA A 245 -9.67 32.41 16.46
CA ALA A 245 -10.40 33.36 15.65
C ALA A 245 -9.87 34.77 15.95
N ALA A 246 -9.31 35.44 14.94
CA ALA A 246 -9.05 36.86 15.01
C ALA A 246 -10.41 37.52 15.21
N ARG A 247 -10.61 38.13 16.39
CA ARG A 247 -11.69 39.07 16.61
C ARG A 247 -11.30 40.37 15.93
N GLU A 248 -12.08 40.78 14.95
CA GLU A 248 -12.18 42.19 14.53
C GLU A 248 -12.82 43.02 15.66
#